data_AF-A0AA97DNN9-F1
#
_entry.id   AF-A0AA97DNN9-F1
#
_cell.length_a   1.000
_cell.length_b   1.000
_cell.length_c   1.000
_cell.angle_alpha   90.00
_cell.angle_beta   90.00
_cell.angle_gamma   90.00
#
_symmetry.space_group_name_H-M   'P 1'
#
loop_
_entity.id
_entity.type
_entity.pdbx_description
1 polymer ?
#
loop_
_entity_poly.entity_id
_entity_poly.type
_entity_poly.pdbx_seq_one_letter_code
_entity_poly.pdbx_strand_id
1 'polypeptide(L)'
;MRGHKTTFAGMFGHATGEMPGVARIEIPLIQRDYAQGRLGPLVEAIRHDFLDAVIEAVDGDDPLDLDFVYGEIENSTLKPLDGQQRLTTLFLLHWYVAARTDRLEDAEGILKLTYATRPTAELFCRQLVNPEHSLTDDFATPSEWITNQSWYLHAWRHDPTVQAMLVMLDAIHDRLGQGYLDLEKVWSRLVDKDRQVVSFYFLPIDDMPSGDELYIKMNSRGKPLTNFENFKARFEKLLADGTDAERFDRIIHKIDGSWTDVLWQFDGGDDIIDDEFLRYFEFLVELCEWRDGETMQGATLLERTERAFGSANPRREPNLDFLEHAFDTWVGVEDIGAVFASVFTESDNAYMAADQEKIPLFDTTDINLFAACIRRYGMKRGRNRQFSLAETLFLLAVLVHRQYQTEDFAKRIRVLRNLIDLADDEVREARMTDLVLGVELLIKGGPLEQLRGFNPDRVRDEQAKQAFYGTDVEIVIQRLEDHPLLRGRSGTRTASCAR
;
A
#
# COMPACT_ATOMS: atom_id res chain seq x y z
N MET A 1 -14.09 -5.60 28.49
CA MET A 1 -14.91 -4.42 28.18
C MET A 1 -16.36 -4.87 28.12
N ARG A 2 -17.27 -4.30 28.93
CA ARG A 2 -18.70 -4.68 28.87
C ARG A 2 -19.36 -3.84 27.78
N GLY A 3 -20.04 -4.49 26.84
CA GLY A 3 -20.82 -3.83 25.80
C GLY A 3 -22.28 -3.71 26.22
N HIS A 4 -22.88 -2.56 25.94
CA HIS A 4 -24.27 -2.24 26.26
C HIS A 4 -25.06 -2.10 24.97
N LYS A 5 -26.04 -2.96 24.71
CA LYS A 5 -26.89 -2.84 23.53
C LYS A 5 -27.80 -1.61 23.67
N THR A 6 -27.77 -0.72 22.69
CA THR A 6 -28.53 0.55 22.69
C THR A 6 -28.92 0.97 21.28
N THR A 7 -29.71 2.03 21.16
CA THR A 7 -30.03 2.73 19.89
C THR A 7 -29.35 4.09 19.86
N PHE A 8 -29.41 4.77 18.71
CA PHE A 8 -28.93 6.14 18.60
C PHE A 8 -29.65 7.09 19.58
N ALA A 9 -30.98 7.00 19.71
CA ALA A 9 -31.71 7.80 20.70
C ALA A 9 -31.50 7.31 22.15
N GLY A 10 -31.32 6.00 22.32
CA GLY A 10 -31.12 5.34 23.62
C GLY A 10 -29.79 5.70 24.29
N MET A 11 -28.75 6.02 23.52
CA MET A 11 -27.44 6.40 24.09
C MET A 11 -27.45 7.78 24.75
N PHE A 12 -28.37 8.68 24.36
CA PHE A 12 -28.45 10.03 24.91
C PHE A 12 -29.28 10.08 26.19
N GLY A 13 -28.76 10.78 27.20
CA GLY A 13 -29.44 11.06 28.45
C GLY A 13 -28.60 10.76 29.69
N HIS A 14 -29.28 10.55 30.82
CA HIS A 14 -28.65 10.20 32.09
C HIS A 14 -28.15 8.75 32.05
N ALA A 15 -27.11 8.46 32.84
CA ALA A 15 -26.60 7.10 32.98
C ALA A 15 -27.71 6.13 33.42
N THR A 16 -27.88 5.04 32.67
CA THR A 16 -28.87 3.99 32.95
C THR A 16 -28.16 2.71 33.35
N GLY A 17 -28.21 2.37 34.63
CA GLY A 17 -27.53 1.18 35.17
C GLY A 17 -26.01 1.30 35.04
N GLU A 18 -25.39 0.36 34.30
CA GLU A 18 -23.95 0.34 34.03
C GLU A 18 -23.56 1.13 32.76
N MET A 19 -24.52 1.63 31.97
CA MET A 19 -24.23 2.42 30.77
C MET A 19 -24.00 3.90 31.16
N PRO A 20 -22.82 4.47 30.82
CA PRO A 20 -22.55 5.89 31.06
C PRO A 20 -23.44 6.78 30.18
N GLY A 21 -23.86 7.93 30.73
CA GLY A 21 -24.71 8.88 30.04
C GLY A 21 -23.94 9.71 29.00
N VAL A 22 -24.47 9.78 27.78
CA VAL A 22 -23.94 10.63 26.70
C VAL A 22 -24.83 11.86 26.55
N ALA A 23 -24.22 13.05 26.63
CA ALA A 23 -24.88 14.33 26.40
C ALA A 23 -24.68 14.86 24.98
N ARG A 24 -23.55 14.53 24.33
CA ARG A 24 -23.24 14.87 22.94
C ARG A 24 -22.18 13.93 22.37
N ILE A 25 -22.11 13.86 21.04
CA ILE A 25 -21.10 13.13 20.27
C ILE A 25 -20.20 14.16 19.59
N GLU A 26 -18.89 14.02 19.74
CA GLU A 26 -17.89 14.85 19.08
C GLU A 26 -16.94 13.95 18.28
N ILE A 27 -16.99 14.03 16.95
CA ILE A 27 -16.09 13.26 16.07
C ILE A 27 -14.68 13.89 16.15
N PRO A 28 -13.65 13.19 16.67
CA PRO A 28 -12.34 13.80 16.92
C PRO A 28 -11.57 14.16 15.64
N LEU A 29 -10.62 15.11 15.71
CA LEU A 29 -9.86 15.61 14.55
C LEU A 29 -9.21 14.51 13.72
N ILE A 30 -8.58 13.56 14.43
CA ILE A 30 -7.74 12.55 13.81
C ILE A 30 -8.61 11.69 12.87
N GLN A 31 -9.92 11.60 13.15
CA GLN A 31 -10.91 10.90 12.33
C GLN A 31 -11.07 11.43 10.91
N ARG A 32 -11.44 10.50 10.03
CA ARG A 32 -11.63 10.74 8.60
C ARG A 32 -12.88 11.56 8.32
N ASP A 33 -12.88 12.15 7.12
CA ASP A 33 -14.11 12.71 6.54
C ASP A 33 -15.22 11.65 6.50
N TYR A 34 -16.46 12.12 6.51
CA TYR A 34 -17.60 11.26 6.27
C TYR A 34 -17.52 10.61 4.87
N ALA A 35 -17.46 9.28 4.83
CA ALA A 35 -17.11 8.50 3.65
C ALA A 35 -18.31 7.77 3.04
N GLN A 36 -19.32 7.40 3.84
CA GLN A 36 -20.52 6.69 3.35
C GLN A 36 -21.37 7.55 2.38
N GLY A 37 -21.21 8.86 2.42
CA GLY A 37 -21.84 9.78 1.48
C GLY A 37 -20.99 10.16 0.27
N ARG A 38 -19.80 9.57 0.07
CA ARG A 38 -18.96 9.93 -1.10
C ARG A 38 -19.60 9.46 -2.41
N LEU A 39 -19.27 10.18 -3.49
CA LEU A 39 -19.59 9.79 -4.85
C LEU A 39 -18.64 8.67 -5.31
N GLY A 40 -19.20 7.62 -5.92
CA GLY A 40 -18.45 6.49 -6.46
C GLY A 40 -19.30 5.21 -6.50
N PRO A 41 -19.20 4.37 -7.55
CA PRO A 41 -20.10 3.22 -7.72
C PRO A 41 -20.09 2.24 -6.54
N LEU A 42 -18.91 1.98 -5.97
CA LEU A 42 -18.78 1.08 -4.82
C LEU A 42 -19.41 1.67 -3.54
N VAL A 43 -19.17 2.95 -3.27
CA VAL A 43 -19.69 3.63 -2.07
C VAL A 43 -21.20 3.80 -2.17
N GLU A 44 -21.70 4.07 -3.38
CA GLU A 44 -23.13 4.14 -3.67
C GLU A 44 -23.85 2.83 -3.37
N ALA A 45 -23.31 1.69 -3.81
CA ALA A 45 -23.85 0.38 -3.47
C ALA A 45 -23.90 0.16 -1.95
N ILE A 46 -22.80 0.43 -1.25
CA ILE A 46 -22.73 0.28 0.22
C ILE A 46 -23.74 1.19 0.93
N ARG A 47 -23.91 2.43 0.47
CA ARG A 47 -24.90 3.37 1.02
C ARG A 47 -26.32 2.86 0.81
N HIS A 48 -26.62 2.36 -0.38
CA HIS A 48 -27.94 1.83 -0.69
C HIS A 48 -28.25 0.58 0.16
N ASP A 49 -27.35 -0.40 0.19
CA ASP A 49 -27.52 -1.61 0.99
C ASP A 49 -27.73 -1.28 2.48
N PHE A 50 -26.98 -0.31 3.02
CA PHE A 50 -27.13 0.14 4.40
C PHE A 50 -28.49 0.81 4.66
N LEU A 51 -28.90 1.73 3.79
CA LEU A 51 -30.19 2.42 3.94
C LEU A 51 -31.36 1.46 3.78
N ASP A 52 -31.29 0.52 2.84
CA ASP A 52 -32.32 -0.48 2.62
C ASP A 52 -32.48 -1.35 3.88
N ALA A 53 -31.38 -1.83 4.48
CA ALA A 53 -31.42 -2.58 5.74
C ALA A 53 -32.03 -1.77 6.91
N VAL A 54 -31.69 -0.48 7.03
CA VAL A 54 -32.24 0.38 8.09
C VAL A 54 -33.74 0.60 7.88
N ILE A 55 -34.17 0.80 6.64
CA ILE A 55 -35.58 1.07 6.31
C ILE A 55 -36.43 -0.18 6.45
N GLU A 56 -35.92 -1.33 6.04
CA GLU A 56 -36.57 -2.63 6.29
C GLU A 56 -36.78 -2.87 7.79
N ALA A 57 -35.79 -2.51 8.63
CA ALA A 57 -35.94 -2.66 10.08
C ALA A 57 -36.97 -1.68 10.68
N VAL A 58 -36.93 -0.41 10.28
CA VAL A 58 -37.86 0.61 10.83
C VAL A 58 -39.27 0.49 10.27
N ASP A 59 -39.51 -0.16 9.14
CA ASP A 59 -40.85 -0.43 8.62
C ASP A 59 -41.37 -1.85 8.95
N GLY A 60 -40.47 -2.84 9.03
CA GLY A 60 -40.76 -4.25 9.34
C GLY A 60 -40.77 -4.57 10.84
N ASP A 61 -40.61 -5.85 11.19
CA ASP A 61 -40.48 -6.29 12.59
C ASP A 61 -39.10 -6.90 12.90
N ASP A 62 -38.22 -7.00 11.90
CA ASP A 62 -36.88 -7.54 12.05
C ASP A 62 -35.88 -6.44 12.50
N PRO A 63 -35.34 -6.51 13.72
CA PRO A 63 -34.41 -5.51 14.21
C PRO A 63 -33.04 -5.62 13.52
N LEU A 64 -32.42 -4.48 13.26
CA LEU A 64 -31.08 -4.35 12.72
C LEU A 64 -30.05 -4.17 13.83
N ASP A 65 -28.99 -4.98 13.80
CA ASP A 65 -27.82 -4.84 14.66
C ASP A 65 -26.65 -4.28 13.84
N LEU A 66 -26.13 -3.13 14.26
CA LEU A 66 -25.05 -2.38 13.59
C LEU A 66 -23.68 -2.66 14.22
N ASP A 67 -23.53 -3.84 14.81
CA ASP A 67 -22.34 -4.34 15.51
C ASP A 67 -21.95 -3.44 16.68
N PHE A 68 -20.79 -2.78 16.59
CA PHE A 68 -20.15 -2.12 17.72
C PHE A 68 -19.92 -0.63 17.46
N VAL A 69 -20.10 0.16 18.52
CA VAL A 69 -19.65 1.55 18.63
C VAL A 69 -18.86 1.65 19.91
N TYR A 70 -17.66 2.21 19.87
CA TYR A 70 -16.86 2.37 21.07
C TYR A 70 -16.02 3.63 21.02
N GLY A 71 -15.82 4.22 22.19
CA GLY A 71 -15.19 5.52 22.32
C GLY A 71 -14.99 5.91 23.77
N GLU A 72 -14.21 6.96 23.92
CA GLU A 72 -13.95 7.59 25.20
C GLU A 72 -15.12 8.50 25.57
N ILE A 73 -15.49 8.53 26.85
CA ILE A 73 -16.48 9.48 27.36
C ILE A 73 -15.78 10.45 28.30
N GLU A 74 -15.65 11.69 27.86
CA GLU A 74 -15.07 12.76 28.65
C GLU A 74 -16.15 13.83 28.91
N ASN A 75 -16.47 14.12 30.17
CA ASN A 75 -17.48 15.11 30.54
C ASN A 75 -18.83 14.90 29.80
N SER A 76 -19.32 13.66 29.75
CA SER A 76 -20.53 13.24 29.00
C SER A 76 -20.47 13.52 27.48
N THR A 77 -19.29 13.78 26.93
CA THR A 77 -19.04 13.89 25.49
C THR A 77 -18.44 12.58 25.01
N LEU A 78 -19.15 11.87 24.13
CA LEU A 78 -18.60 10.69 23.47
C LEU A 78 -17.68 11.14 22.33
N LYS A 79 -16.43 10.69 22.40
CA LYS A 79 -15.45 10.76 21.32
C LYS A 79 -15.29 9.37 20.70
N PRO A 80 -16.00 9.06 19.59
CA PRO A 80 -15.97 7.73 19.01
C PRO A 80 -14.57 7.43 18.43
N LEU A 81 -14.08 6.23 18.73
CA LEU A 81 -12.88 5.66 18.11
C LEU A 81 -13.25 4.84 16.87
N ASP A 82 -14.35 4.09 16.95
CA ASP A 82 -15.00 3.42 15.82
C ASP A 82 -16.52 3.65 15.86
N GLY A 83 -17.17 3.49 14.70
CA GLY A 83 -18.61 3.68 14.53
C GLY A 83 -19.03 5.10 14.11
N GLN A 84 -18.09 6.02 13.90
CA GLN A 84 -18.38 7.40 13.51
C GLN A 84 -19.22 7.56 12.23
N GLN A 85 -18.99 6.70 11.23
CA GLN A 85 -19.71 6.74 9.96
C GLN A 85 -21.17 6.33 10.22
N ARG A 86 -21.38 5.24 10.97
CA ARG A 86 -22.71 4.78 11.42
C ARG A 86 -23.42 5.86 12.23
N LEU A 87 -22.74 6.48 13.21
CA LEU A 87 -23.29 7.55 14.04
C LEU A 87 -23.67 8.78 13.22
N THR A 88 -22.85 9.18 12.25
CA THR A 88 -23.17 10.31 11.35
C THR A 88 -24.37 10.00 10.48
N THR A 89 -24.46 8.79 9.91
CA THR A 89 -25.61 8.38 9.09
C THR A 89 -26.89 8.32 9.92
N LEU A 90 -26.84 7.78 11.14
CA LEU A 90 -27.98 7.76 12.06
C LEU A 90 -28.40 9.19 12.46
N PHE A 91 -27.45 10.08 12.73
CA PHE A 91 -27.73 11.50 12.99
C PHE A 91 -28.48 12.17 11.83
N LEU A 92 -28.03 11.98 10.59
CA LEU A 92 -28.68 12.53 9.39
C LEU A 92 -30.08 11.94 9.18
N LEU A 93 -30.25 10.64 9.41
CA LEU A 93 -31.54 9.96 9.32
C LEU A 93 -32.54 10.51 10.35
N HIS A 94 -32.13 10.65 11.62
CA HIS A 94 -33.00 11.20 12.66
C HIS A 94 -33.37 12.65 12.37
N TRP A 95 -32.41 13.46 11.91
CA TRP A 95 -32.68 14.84 11.51
C TRP A 95 -33.70 14.90 10.37
N TYR A 96 -33.50 14.12 9.31
CA TYR A 96 -34.39 14.13 8.16
C TYR A 96 -35.81 13.73 8.52
N VAL A 97 -35.97 12.63 9.27
CA VAL A 97 -37.30 12.17 9.70
C VAL A 97 -37.96 13.21 10.61
N ALA A 98 -37.24 13.74 11.60
CA ALA A 98 -37.76 14.78 12.50
C ALA A 98 -38.18 16.05 11.75
N ALA A 99 -37.40 16.47 10.76
CA ALA A 99 -37.71 17.63 9.94
C ALA A 99 -38.97 17.42 9.09
N ARG A 100 -39.17 16.20 8.54
CA ARG A 100 -40.35 15.86 7.74
C ARG A 100 -41.62 15.61 8.56
N THR A 101 -41.51 15.40 9.86
CA THR A 101 -42.63 15.17 10.78
C THR A 101 -42.90 16.34 11.73
N ASP A 102 -42.23 17.49 11.55
CA ASP A 102 -42.33 18.66 12.43
C ASP A 102 -41.97 18.36 13.90
N ARG A 103 -40.94 17.53 14.10
CA ARG A 103 -40.46 17.03 15.41
C ARG A 103 -39.02 17.46 15.74
N LEU A 104 -38.49 18.50 15.08
CA LEU A 104 -37.12 18.95 15.34
C LEU A 104 -36.91 19.40 16.80
N GLU A 105 -37.91 20.01 17.43
CA GLU A 105 -37.88 20.34 18.86
C GLU A 105 -37.82 19.09 19.74
N ASP A 106 -38.63 18.07 19.44
CA ASP A 106 -38.60 16.77 20.14
C ASP A 106 -37.23 16.06 19.98
N ALA A 107 -36.53 16.33 18.87
CA ALA A 107 -35.23 15.74 18.54
C ALA A 107 -34.02 16.48 19.15
N GLU A 108 -34.20 17.64 19.78
CA GLU A 108 -33.10 18.48 20.32
C GLU A 108 -32.18 17.68 21.27
N GLY A 109 -32.77 16.75 22.03
CA GLY A 109 -32.04 15.90 22.98
C GLY A 109 -31.10 14.86 22.34
N ILE A 110 -31.30 14.50 21.07
CA ILE A 110 -30.57 13.44 20.37
C ILE A 110 -29.76 13.95 19.15
N LEU A 111 -30.11 15.11 18.60
CA LEU A 111 -29.39 15.74 17.48
C LEU A 111 -28.15 16.53 17.94
N LYS A 112 -27.32 15.90 18.78
CA LYS A 112 -26.14 16.52 19.41
C LYS A 112 -24.83 15.90 18.91
N LEU A 113 -24.64 15.87 17.59
CA LEU A 113 -23.41 15.41 16.93
C LEU A 113 -22.65 16.58 16.32
N THR A 114 -21.35 16.65 16.58
CA THR A 114 -20.44 17.68 16.03
C THR A 114 -19.09 17.11 15.64
N TYR A 115 -18.24 17.90 14.97
CA TYR A 115 -16.89 17.54 14.56
C TYR A 115 -15.86 18.44 15.27
N ALA A 116 -14.86 17.84 15.92
CA ALA A 116 -13.78 18.58 16.58
C ALA A 116 -12.85 19.21 15.54
N THR A 117 -12.47 20.47 15.73
CA THR A 117 -11.39 21.17 14.99
C THR A 117 -11.53 21.13 13.45
N ARG A 118 -12.77 20.94 12.96
CA ARG A 118 -13.17 21.06 11.56
C ARG A 118 -14.26 22.13 11.47
N PRO A 119 -13.88 23.42 11.42
CA PRO A 119 -14.83 24.53 11.59
C PRO A 119 -15.99 24.51 10.59
N THR A 120 -15.76 24.03 9.38
CA THR A 120 -16.75 23.90 8.31
C THR A 120 -17.84 22.88 8.66
N ALA A 121 -17.46 21.64 8.97
CA ALA A 121 -18.40 20.58 9.33
C ALA A 121 -19.10 20.84 10.67
N GLU A 122 -18.39 21.40 11.66
CA GLU A 122 -18.95 21.84 12.94
C GLU A 122 -20.07 22.86 12.74
N LEU A 123 -19.78 23.93 11.98
CA LEU A 123 -20.76 24.98 11.69
C LEU A 123 -21.93 24.43 10.87
N PHE A 124 -21.69 23.54 9.92
CA PHE A 124 -22.75 22.92 9.12
C PHE A 124 -23.73 22.12 9.99
N CYS A 125 -23.24 21.18 10.82
CA CYS A 125 -24.09 20.40 11.72
C CYS A 125 -24.92 21.29 12.65
N ARG A 126 -24.32 22.37 13.15
CA ARG A 126 -25.03 23.34 14.01
C ARG A 126 -26.15 24.08 13.27
N GLN A 127 -25.93 24.49 12.02
CA GLN A 127 -26.96 25.18 11.25
C GLN A 127 -28.04 24.23 10.73
N LEU A 128 -27.68 22.97 10.46
CA LEU A 128 -28.61 21.94 10.00
C LEU A 128 -29.71 21.66 11.03
N VAL A 129 -29.35 21.57 12.32
CA VAL A 129 -30.30 21.26 13.41
C VAL A 129 -30.97 22.50 14.01
N ASN A 130 -30.70 23.70 13.47
CA ASN A 130 -31.28 24.93 13.98
C ASN A 130 -32.80 24.94 13.73
N PRO A 131 -33.65 25.06 14.76
CA PRO A 131 -35.10 25.09 14.60
C PRO A 131 -35.61 26.22 13.69
N GLU A 132 -34.88 27.34 13.60
CA GLU A 132 -35.20 28.46 12.70
C GLU A 132 -35.05 28.10 11.21
N HIS A 133 -34.41 26.98 10.90
CA HIS A 133 -34.15 26.49 9.55
C HIS A 133 -35.00 25.26 9.21
N SER A 134 -36.31 25.34 9.46
CA SER A 134 -37.23 24.23 9.22
C SER A 134 -37.31 23.87 7.74
N LEU A 135 -37.17 22.57 7.44
CA LEU A 135 -37.24 22.03 6.09
C LEU A 135 -38.67 22.17 5.53
N THR A 136 -38.85 22.89 4.43
CA THR A 136 -40.16 23.07 3.77
C THR A 136 -40.43 21.98 2.75
N ASP A 137 -41.69 21.63 2.43
CA ASP A 137 -41.99 20.56 1.47
C ASP A 137 -41.68 20.86 -0.02
N ASP A 138 -41.27 22.09 -0.37
CA ASP A 138 -41.04 22.54 -1.75
C ASP A 138 -39.56 22.40 -2.17
N PHE A 139 -39.13 21.17 -2.49
CA PHE A 139 -37.82 20.89 -3.09
C PHE A 139 -37.81 19.53 -3.80
N ALA A 140 -36.89 19.32 -4.76
CA ALA A 140 -36.70 18.00 -5.37
C ALA A 140 -35.75 17.12 -4.55
N THR A 141 -34.70 17.71 -3.94
CA THR A 141 -33.79 17.02 -3.01
C THR A 141 -33.44 17.88 -1.79
N PRO A 142 -33.14 17.29 -0.62
CA PRO A 142 -32.69 18.05 0.55
C PRO A 142 -31.44 18.88 0.24
N SER A 143 -30.50 18.38 -0.57
CA SER A 143 -29.30 19.13 -0.92
C SER A 143 -29.63 20.40 -1.72
N GLU A 144 -30.57 20.35 -2.66
CA GLU A 144 -31.07 21.53 -3.38
C GLU A 144 -31.63 22.57 -2.41
N TRP A 145 -32.49 22.13 -1.47
CA TRP A 145 -33.07 23.03 -0.47
C TRP A 145 -31.99 23.66 0.42
N ILE A 146 -31.10 22.84 1.00
CA ILE A 146 -30.05 23.27 1.92
C ILE A 146 -29.10 24.26 1.24
N THR A 147 -28.68 23.97 0.01
CA THR A 147 -27.72 24.82 -0.73
C THR A 147 -28.32 26.16 -1.18
N ASN A 148 -29.65 26.28 -1.17
CA ASN A 148 -30.38 27.51 -1.49
C ASN A 148 -30.71 28.38 -0.25
N GLN A 149 -30.25 28.00 0.95
CA GLN A 149 -30.51 28.77 2.15
C GLN A 149 -29.50 29.91 2.38
N SER A 150 -29.95 31.01 2.99
CA SER A 150 -29.07 32.16 3.31
C SER A 150 -27.97 31.84 4.32
N TRP A 151 -28.14 30.79 5.12
CA TRP A 151 -27.15 30.31 6.08
C TRP A 151 -26.13 29.34 5.45
N TYR A 152 -26.31 28.93 4.19
CA TYR A 152 -25.39 28.04 3.50
C TYR A 152 -24.11 28.76 3.06
N LEU A 153 -22.98 28.39 3.67
CA LEU A 153 -21.69 29.06 3.43
C LEU A 153 -21.00 28.52 2.17
N HIS A 154 -20.36 29.41 1.41
CA HIS A 154 -19.63 29.04 0.19
C HIS A 154 -18.54 27.97 0.44
N ALA A 155 -17.83 28.04 1.57
CA ALA A 155 -16.77 27.10 1.93
C ALA A 155 -17.26 25.63 2.01
N TRP A 156 -18.54 25.41 2.32
CA TRP A 156 -19.13 24.07 2.43
C TRP A 156 -19.24 23.33 1.09
N ARG A 157 -19.15 24.06 -0.04
CA ARG A 157 -19.09 23.48 -1.39
C ARG A 157 -17.82 22.67 -1.63
N HIS A 158 -16.79 22.93 -0.83
CA HIS A 158 -15.47 22.33 -0.96
C HIS A 158 -15.09 21.45 0.24
N ASP A 159 -15.98 21.31 1.23
CA ASP A 159 -15.76 20.45 2.38
C ASP A 159 -16.20 19.00 2.07
N PRO A 160 -15.29 18.02 2.07
CA PRO A 160 -15.64 16.63 1.72
C PRO A 160 -16.68 15.99 2.65
N THR A 161 -16.69 16.36 3.93
CA THR A 161 -17.65 15.84 4.92
C THR A 161 -19.03 16.42 4.65
N VAL A 162 -19.14 17.74 4.44
CA VAL A 162 -20.43 18.38 4.14
C VAL A 162 -21.00 17.88 2.81
N GLN A 163 -20.17 17.75 1.77
CA GLN A 163 -20.62 17.19 0.49
C GLN A 163 -21.15 15.76 0.66
N ALA A 164 -20.46 14.92 1.44
CA ALA A 164 -20.93 13.57 1.71
C ALA A 164 -22.23 13.55 2.54
N MET A 165 -22.41 14.46 3.50
CA MET A 165 -23.67 14.57 4.25
C MET A 165 -24.84 14.92 3.33
N LEU A 166 -24.66 15.86 2.39
CA LEU A 166 -25.70 16.24 1.42
C LEU A 166 -26.10 15.05 0.54
N VAL A 167 -25.12 14.31 0.00
CA VAL A 167 -25.39 13.10 -0.80
C VAL A 167 -26.13 12.04 0.01
N MET A 168 -25.78 11.84 1.29
CA MET A 168 -26.50 10.89 2.15
C MET A 168 -27.94 11.35 2.42
N LEU A 169 -28.16 12.65 2.66
CA LEU A 169 -29.51 13.19 2.87
C LEU A 169 -30.39 12.99 1.63
N ASP A 170 -29.85 13.19 0.43
CA ASP A 170 -30.57 12.91 -0.82
C ASP A 170 -30.91 11.42 -0.94
N ALA A 171 -29.97 10.53 -0.63
CA ALA A 171 -30.22 9.09 -0.65
C ALA A 171 -31.29 8.65 0.39
N ILE A 172 -31.28 9.25 1.58
CA ILE A 172 -32.32 9.05 2.60
C ILE A 172 -33.68 9.53 2.07
N HIS A 173 -33.71 10.71 1.45
CA HIS A 173 -34.91 11.28 0.85
C HIS A 173 -35.48 10.36 -0.25
N ASP A 174 -34.66 9.85 -1.14
CA ASP A 174 -35.07 8.97 -2.23
C ASP A 174 -35.71 7.66 -1.73
N ARG A 175 -35.29 7.16 -0.56
CA ARG A 175 -35.86 5.94 0.02
C ARG A 175 -37.11 6.20 0.85
N LEU A 176 -37.09 7.25 1.68
CA LEU A 176 -38.21 7.60 2.55
C LEU A 176 -39.32 8.38 1.85
N GLY A 177 -39.02 9.00 0.71
CA GLY A 177 -39.95 9.82 -0.09
C GLY A 177 -40.90 9.04 -0.99
N GLN A 178 -40.80 7.71 -1.05
CA GLN A 178 -41.55 6.87 -2.01
C GLN A 178 -43.05 6.69 -1.70
N GLY A 179 -43.62 7.44 -0.76
CA GLY A 179 -45.06 7.55 -0.52
C GLY A 179 -45.76 6.32 0.10
N TYR A 180 -45.07 5.18 0.21
CA TYR A 180 -45.59 3.97 0.88
C TYR A 180 -45.19 3.86 2.36
N LEU A 181 -44.24 4.69 2.82
CA LEU A 181 -43.76 4.69 4.20
C LEU A 181 -44.50 5.72 5.05
N ASP A 182 -44.93 5.31 6.24
CA ASP A 182 -45.48 6.21 7.26
C ASP A 182 -44.33 6.80 8.09
N LEU A 183 -44.00 8.08 7.84
CA LEU A 183 -42.90 8.76 8.52
C LEU A 183 -43.14 8.97 10.03
N GLU A 184 -44.39 9.06 10.48
CA GLU A 184 -44.70 9.12 11.92
C GLU A 184 -44.40 7.78 12.59
N LYS A 185 -44.72 6.67 11.92
CA LYS A 185 -44.33 5.33 12.37
C LYS A 185 -42.82 5.18 12.41
N VAL A 186 -42.11 5.59 11.36
CA VAL A 186 -40.62 5.54 11.31
C VAL A 186 -40.03 6.37 12.45
N TRP A 187 -40.50 7.60 12.66
CA TRP A 187 -40.08 8.47 13.76
C TRP A 187 -40.24 7.77 15.10
N SER A 188 -41.44 7.25 15.39
CA SER A 188 -41.75 6.59 16.66
C SER A 188 -40.80 5.42 16.96
N ARG A 189 -40.37 4.67 15.94
CA ARG A 189 -39.47 3.52 16.08
C ARG A 189 -38.00 3.91 16.21
N LEU A 190 -37.57 4.98 15.55
CA LEU A 190 -36.21 5.49 15.66
C LEU A 190 -35.91 6.05 17.06
N VAL A 191 -36.89 6.71 17.67
CA VAL A 191 -36.73 7.32 19.01
C VAL A 191 -37.10 6.39 20.17
N ASP A 192 -37.68 5.22 19.89
CA ASP A 192 -38.02 4.22 20.89
C ASP A 192 -36.76 3.63 21.53
N LYS A 193 -36.54 3.93 22.80
CA LYS A 193 -35.38 3.47 23.57
C LYS A 193 -35.50 2.02 24.02
N ASP A 194 -36.71 1.48 24.06
CA ASP A 194 -37.00 0.14 24.56
C ASP A 194 -37.03 -0.90 23.44
N ARG A 195 -37.57 -0.53 22.26
CA ARG A 195 -37.81 -1.47 21.14
C ARG A 195 -36.60 -1.76 20.26
N GLN A 196 -35.45 -1.13 20.51
CA GLN A 196 -34.13 -1.44 19.91
C GLN A 196 -34.13 -1.86 18.42
N VAL A 197 -34.92 -1.20 17.59
CA VAL A 197 -35.15 -1.57 16.17
C VAL A 197 -33.90 -1.40 15.32
N VAL A 198 -33.15 -0.32 15.55
CA VAL A 198 -31.83 -0.10 14.96
C VAL A 198 -30.86 0.07 16.12
N SER A 199 -30.11 -0.98 16.39
CA SER A 199 -29.33 -1.12 17.63
C SER A 199 -27.87 -1.39 17.34
N PHE A 200 -27.00 -1.13 18.33
CA PHE A 200 -25.60 -1.49 18.33
C PHE A 200 -25.14 -1.72 19.76
N TYR A 201 -24.05 -2.46 19.92
CA TYR A 201 -23.34 -2.60 21.19
C TYR A 201 -22.41 -1.39 21.40
N PHE A 202 -22.72 -0.59 22.42
CA PHE A 202 -21.90 0.52 22.87
C PHE A 202 -20.87 0.06 23.91
N LEU A 203 -19.58 0.28 23.64
CA LEU A 203 -18.51 -0.04 24.60
C LEU A 203 -17.80 1.25 25.03
N PRO A 204 -18.06 1.77 26.24
CA PRO A 204 -17.36 2.93 26.77
C PRO A 204 -15.94 2.57 27.23
N ILE A 205 -14.98 3.47 26.99
CA ILE A 205 -13.60 3.36 27.47
C ILE A 205 -13.39 4.38 28.59
N ASP A 206 -13.08 3.87 29.79
CA ASP A 206 -12.94 4.69 31.01
C ASP A 206 -11.55 5.34 31.17
N ASP A 207 -10.50 4.79 30.55
CA ASP A 207 -9.14 5.35 30.59
C ASP A 207 -8.26 4.75 29.47
N MET A 208 -7.64 5.58 28.63
CA MET A 208 -6.73 5.13 27.57
C MET A 208 -5.31 5.69 27.77
N PRO A 209 -4.27 4.83 27.81
CA PRO A 209 -2.89 5.28 27.63
C PRO A 209 -2.68 5.68 26.15
N SER A 210 -2.42 6.96 25.90
CA SER A 210 -2.08 7.56 24.59
C SER A 210 -2.97 7.11 23.42
N GLY A 211 -4.14 7.75 23.27
CA GLY A 211 -5.16 7.39 22.28
C GLY A 211 -4.75 7.42 20.82
N ASP A 212 -3.63 8.07 20.49
CA ASP A 212 -3.18 8.24 19.10
C ASP A 212 -2.68 6.93 18.46
N GLU A 213 -2.05 6.01 19.22
CA GLU A 213 -1.50 4.78 18.64
C GLU A 213 -2.58 3.74 18.28
N LEU A 214 -3.55 3.53 19.17
CA LEU A 214 -4.68 2.64 18.90
C LEU A 214 -5.55 3.23 17.80
N TYR A 215 -5.69 4.55 17.79
CA TYR A 215 -6.38 5.30 16.76
C TYR A 215 -5.77 5.08 15.36
N ILE A 216 -4.43 5.21 15.22
CA ILE A 216 -3.74 5.02 13.93
C ILE A 216 -3.93 3.58 13.44
N LYS A 217 -3.78 2.60 14.34
CA LYS A 217 -3.94 1.17 14.04
C LYS A 217 -5.37 0.76 13.71
N MET A 218 -6.38 1.42 14.28
CA MET A 218 -7.78 1.12 13.99
C MET A 218 -8.29 1.82 12.74
N ASN A 219 -7.93 3.09 12.54
CA ASN A 219 -8.40 3.83 11.39
C ASN A 219 -7.77 3.33 10.10
N SER A 220 -6.52 2.84 10.08
CA SER A 220 -5.92 2.23 8.88
C SER A 220 -6.85 1.21 8.19
N ARG A 221 -7.62 0.42 8.95
CA ARG A 221 -8.52 -0.65 8.47
C ARG A 221 -9.73 -0.23 7.61
N GLY A 222 -10.11 1.05 7.61
CA GLY A 222 -11.22 1.57 6.78
C GLY A 222 -10.81 2.20 5.45
N LYS A 223 -9.51 2.26 5.14
CA LYS A 223 -9.04 2.53 3.77
C LYS A 223 -9.19 1.22 3.00
N PRO A 224 -9.53 1.24 1.69
CA PRO A 224 -9.25 0.09 0.85
C PRO A 224 -7.79 -0.28 1.10
N LEU A 225 -7.53 -1.55 1.44
CA LEU A 225 -6.17 -2.02 1.65
C LEU A 225 -5.33 -1.55 0.48
N THR A 226 -4.14 -1.01 0.75
CA THR A 226 -3.23 -0.66 -0.34
C THR A 226 -2.90 -1.91 -1.14
N ASN A 227 -2.34 -1.76 -2.33
CA ASN A 227 -1.91 -2.92 -3.12
C ASN A 227 -0.89 -3.76 -2.32
N PHE A 228 -0.04 -3.09 -1.53
CA PHE A 228 0.91 -3.75 -0.64
C PHE A 228 0.21 -4.46 0.51
N GLU A 229 -0.74 -3.83 1.20
CA GLU A 229 -1.48 -4.49 2.30
C GLU A 229 -2.29 -5.72 1.81
N ASN A 230 -2.92 -5.63 0.62
CA ASN A 230 -3.58 -6.77 -0.01
C ASN A 230 -2.58 -7.89 -0.35
N PHE A 231 -1.44 -7.52 -0.95
CA PHE A 231 -0.37 -8.47 -1.28
C PHE A 231 0.19 -9.14 -0.02
N LYS A 232 0.50 -8.35 1.01
CA LYS A 232 1.05 -8.79 2.29
C LYS A 232 0.11 -9.77 2.98
N ALA A 233 -1.18 -9.46 3.09
CA ALA A 233 -2.16 -10.36 3.71
C ALA A 233 -2.25 -11.73 2.98
N ARG A 234 -2.12 -11.72 1.65
CA ARG A 234 -2.09 -12.96 0.85
C ARG A 234 -0.77 -13.70 1.01
N PHE A 235 0.35 -12.99 1.08
CA PHE A 235 1.67 -13.58 1.31
C PHE A 235 1.79 -14.20 2.72
N GLU A 236 1.26 -13.53 3.74
CA GLU A 236 1.12 -14.08 5.10
C GLU A 236 0.37 -15.40 5.08
N LYS A 237 -0.78 -15.46 4.42
CA LYS A 237 -1.54 -16.71 4.30
C LYS A 237 -0.73 -17.82 3.61
N LEU A 238 -0.03 -17.48 2.52
CA LEU A 238 0.83 -18.42 1.79
C LEU A 238 1.96 -19.01 2.66
N LEU A 239 2.55 -18.17 3.53
CA LEU A 239 3.56 -18.60 4.48
C LEU A 239 2.95 -19.47 5.58
N ALA A 240 1.82 -19.07 6.16
CA ALA A 240 1.13 -19.83 7.21
C ALA A 240 0.75 -21.25 6.75
N ASP A 241 0.34 -21.40 5.48
CA ASP A 241 -0.08 -22.69 4.92
C ASP A 241 1.09 -23.65 4.60
N GLY A 242 2.35 -23.22 4.69
CA GLY A 242 3.47 -24.11 4.32
C GLY A 242 4.84 -23.83 4.91
N THR A 243 4.97 -22.93 5.89
CA THR A 243 6.19 -22.78 6.71
C THR A 243 5.91 -23.19 8.16
N ASP A 244 6.96 -23.53 8.90
CA ASP A 244 6.85 -23.71 10.35
C ASP A 244 6.58 -22.37 11.06
N ALA A 245 6.05 -22.44 12.28
CA ALA A 245 5.65 -21.26 13.05
C ALA A 245 6.83 -20.30 13.32
N GLU A 246 8.04 -20.82 13.57
CA GLU A 246 9.21 -19.98 13.86
C GLU A 246 9.64 -19.20 12.62
N ARG A 247 9.65 -19.85 11.44
CA ARG A 247 9.95 -19.20 10.16
C ARG A 247 8.87 -18.19 9.78
N PHE A 248 7.59 -18.54 9.96
CA PHE A 248 6.47 -17.62 9.73
C PHE A 248 6.63 -16.34 10.56
N ASP A 249 6.72 -16.47 11.90
CA ASP A 249 6.82 -15.33 12.81
C ASP A 249 8.04 -14.46 12.51
N ARG A 250 9.17 -15.10 12.17
CA ARG A 250 10.40 -14.39 11.79
C ARG A 250 10.21 -13.53 10.54
N ILE A 251 9.63 -14.09 9.46
CA ILE A 251 9.46 -13.35 8.20
C ILE A 251 8.46 -12.21 8.39
N ILE A 252 7.34 -12.44 9.06
CA ILE A 252 6.33 -11.39 9.30
C ILE A 252 6.91 -10.25 10.13
N HIS A 253 7.64 -10.58 11.21
CA HIS A 253 8.29 -9.56 12.03
C HIS A 253 9.33 -8.74 11.25
N LYS A 254 10.06 -9.38 10.32
CA LYS A 254 11.02 -8.68 9.46
C LYS A 254 10.35 -7.76 8.45
N ILE A 255 9.24 -8.19 7.82
CA ILE A 255 8.45 -7.36 6.90
C ILE A 255 7.99 -6.08 7.61
N ASP A 256 7.42 -6.22 8.81
CA ASP A 256 6.84 -5.12 9.58
C ASP A 256 7.85 -4.25 10.35
N GLY A 257 9.09 -4.72 10.48
CA GLY A 257 10.17 -3.99 11.16
C GLY A 257 11.33 -3.74 10.21
N SER A 258 12.36 -4.58 10.32
CA SER A 258 13.68 -4.32 9.71
C SER A 258 13.67 -4.07 8.20
N TRP A 259 12.78 -4.70 7.43
CA TRP A 259 12.73 -4.51 5.99
C TRP A 259 12.02 -3.20 5.62
N THR A 260 10.97 -2.85 6.38
CA THR A 260 10.31 -1.56 6.30
C THR A 260 11.30 -0.43 6.61
N ASP A 261 12.09 -0.56 7.68
CA ASP A 261 13.11 0.44 8.08
C ASP A 261 14.17 0.70 6.99
N VAL A 262 14.58 -0.34 6.25
CA VAL A 262 15.51 -0.19 5.12
C VAL A 262 14.92 0.65 4.01
N LEU A 263 13.64 0.42 3.68
CA LEU A 263 12.97 1.11 2.57
C LEU A 263 12.62 2.56 2.91
N TRP A 264 12.38 2.89 4.19
CA TRP A 264 12.16 4.27 4.64
C TRP A 264 13.32 5.21 4.32
N GLN A 265 14.55 4.71 4.19
CA GLN A 265 15.69 5.52 3.73
C GLN A 265 15.53 6.06 2.29
N PHE A 266 14.53 5.56 1.55
CA PHE A 266 14.28 5.89 0.15
C PHE A 266 12.88 6.44 -0.08
N ASP A 267 12.19 6.90 0.97
CA ASP A 267 10.87 7.51 0.81
C ASP A 267 10.92 8.66 -0.21
N GLY A 268 9.95 8.67 -1.12
CA GLY A 268 9.90 9.66 -2.20
C GLY A 268 9.46 11.05 -1.73
N GLY A 269 9.38 11.27 -0.41
CA GLY A 269 8.77 12.42 0.23
C GLY A 269 7.23 12.37 0.31
N ASP A 270 6.60 11.22 0.04
CA ASP A 270 5.16 10.99 0.14
C ASP A 270 4.76 10.17 1.39
N ASP A 271 5.72 9.91 2.28
CA ASP A 271 5.57 9.17 3.55
C ASP A 271 4.91 7.78 3.36
N ILE A 272 5.14 7.12 2.22
CA ILE A 272 4.65 5.77 1.89
C ILE A 272 5.78 5.00 1.16
N ILE A 273 5.91 3.70 1.45
CA ILE A 273 6.93 2.83 0.84
C ILE A 273 6.33 1.59 0.14
N ASP A 274 5.01 1.55 0.00
CA ASP A 274 4.26 0.39 -0.49
C ASP A 274 4.70 -0.01 -1.90
N ASP A 275 4.91 0.98 -2.76
CA ASP A 275 5.31 0.75 -4.14
C ASP A 275 6.76 0.25 -4.23
N GLU A 276 7.67 0.77 -3.38
CA GLU A 276 9.06 0.32 -3.24
C GLU A 276 9.10 -1.15 -2.83
N PHE A 277 8.27 -1.52 -1.85
CA PHE A 277 8.16 -2.88 -1.36
C PHE A 277 7.67 -3.82 -2.46
N LEU A 278 6.60 -3.44 -3.16
CA LEU A 278 6.03 -4.24 -4.26
C LEU A 278 7.01 -4.39 -5.42
N ARG A 279 7.74 -3.33 -5.80
CA ARG A 279 8.74 -3.37 -6.87
C ARG A 279 9.90 -4.29 -6.53
N TYR A 280 10.38 -4.26 -5.28
CA TYR A 280 11.43 -5.18 -4.87
C TYR A 280 10.93 -6.64 -4.78
N PHE A 281 9.71 -6.87 -4.29
CA PHE A 281 9.09 -8.20 -4.34
C PHE A 281 8.96 -8.70 -5.78
N GLU A 282 8.51 -7.87 -6.72
CA GLU A 282 8.39 -8.24 -8.13
C GLU A 282 9.75 -8.65 -8.72
N PHE A 283 10.81 -7.92 -8.39
CA PHE A 283 12.19 -8.27 -8.76
C PHE A 283 12.60 -9.64 -8.22
N LEU A 284 12.37 -9.90 -6.92
CA LEU A 284 12.77 -11.18 -6.30
C LEU A 284 11.94 -12.36 -6.81
N VAL A 285 10.64 -12.17 -7.02
CA VAL A 285 9.77 -13.19 -7.60
C VAL A 285 10.20 -13.53 -9.02
N GLU A 286 10.48 -12.54 -9.86
CA GLU A 286 10.95 -12.78 -11.24
C GLU A 286 12.29 -13.52 -11.27
N LEU A 287 13.21 -13.21 -10.35
CA LEU A 287 14.45 -13.96 -10.19
C LEU A 287 14.21 -15.42 -9.77
N CYS A 288 13.29 -15.68 -8.82
CA CYS A 288 12.93 -17.03 -8.42
C CYS A 288 12.32 -17.82 -9.58
N GLU A 289 11.42 -17.23 -10.36
CA GLU A 289 10.86 -17.87 -11.56
C GLU A 289 11.96 -18.25 -12.57
N TRP A 290 12.88 -17.33 -12.86
CA TRP A 290 13.99 -17.63 -13.77
C TRP A 290 14.92 -18.72 -13.23
N ARG A 291 15.16 -18.78 -11.91
CA ARG A 291 15.93 -19.87 -11.26
C ARG A 291 15.23 -21.21 -11.35
N ASP A 292 13.90 -21.21 -11.27
CA ASP A 292 13.07 -22.41 -11.36
C ASP A 292 12.86 -22.87 -12.81
N GLY A 293 13.34 -22.08 -13.78
CA GLY A 293 13.20 -22.37 -15.22
C GLY A 293 11.80 -22.06 -15.75
N GLU A 294 11.07 -21.19 -15.06
CA GLU A 294 9.70 -20.82 -15.37
C GLU A 294 9.67 -19.39 -15.95
N THR A 295 8.72 -19.12 -16.85
CA THR A 295 8.47 -17.75 -17.33
C THR A 295 7.01 -17.64 -17.70
N MET A 296 6.26 -16.78 -17.02
CA MET A 296 4.85 -16.52 -17.35
C MET A 296 4.65 -15.07 -17.76
N GLN A 297 4.13 -14.87 -18.98
CA GLN A 297 3.68 -13.58 -19.45
C GLN A 297 2.23 -13.34 -19.01
N GLY A 298 1.96 -12.20 -18.39
CA GLY A 298 0.60 -11.74 -18.09
C GLY A 298 -0.02 -12.23 -16.78
N ALA A 299 0.74 -12.93 -15.93
CA ALA A 299 0.33 -13.24 -14.56
C ALA A 299 0.54 -12.04 -13.63
N THR A 300 -0.35 -11.88 -12.65
CA THR A 300 -0.23 -10.87 -11.59
C THR A 300 0.94 -11.20 -10.67
N LEU A 301 1.47 -10.19 -9.95
CA LEU A 301 2.53 -10.40 -8.96
C LEU A 301 2.12 -11.48 -7.93
N LEU A 302 0.87 -11.45 -7.48
CA LEU A 302 0.38 -12.39 -6.49
C LEU A 302 0.38 -13.84 -6.98
N GLU A 303 -0.09 -14.11 -8.21
CA GLU A 303 -0.08 -15.46 -8.79
C GLU A 303 1.36 -16.00 -8.93
N ARG A 304 2.30 -15.12 -9.29
CA ARG A 304 3.72 -15.46 -9.42
C ARG A 304 4.35 -15.75 -8.06
N THR A 305 4.00 -14.98 -7.03
CA THR A 305 4.40 -15.21 -5.63
C THR A 305 3.85 -16.53 -5.10
N GLU A 306 2.57 -16.84 -5.32
CA GLU A 306 1.94 -18.11 -4.92
C GLU A 306 2.65 -19.31 -5.55
N ARG A 307 3.16 -19.17 -6.78
CA ARG A 307 3.94 -20.21 -7.45
C ARG A 307 5.38 -20.29 -6.95
N ALA A 308 6.06 -19.17 -6.74
CA ALA A 308 7.46 -19.15 -6.28
C ALA A 308 7.63 -19.66 -4.84
N PHE A 309 6.65 -19.38 -3.96
CA PHE A 309 6.74 -19.68 -2.53
C PHE A 309 5.65 -20.63 -2.01
N GLY A 310 4.73 -21.08 -2.86
CA GLY A 310 3.69 -22.03 -2.48
C GLY A 310 4.24 -23.42 -2.15
N SER A 311 3.48 -24.18 -1.35
CA SER A 311 3.87 -25.53 -0.89
C SER A 311 4.00 -26.54 -2.02
N ALA A 312 3.42 -26.27 -3.19
CA ALA A 312 3.55 -27.08 -4.38
C ALA A 312 4.91 -26.91 -5.11
N ASN A 313 5.66 -25.84 -4.83
CA ASN A 313 6.94 -25.58 -5.50
C ASN A 313 8.09 -26.34 -4.81
N PRO A 314 8.80 -27.25 -5.51
CA PRO A 314 9.93 -27.99 -4.94
C PRO A 314 11.14 -27.09 -4.58
N ARG A 315 11.19 -25.87 -5.09
CA ARG A 315 12.24 -24.86 -4.85
C ARG A 315 11.84 -23.80 -3.82
N ARG A 316 10.69 -23.98 -3.15
CA ARG A 316 10.18 -23.09 -2.10
C ARG A 316 11.23 -22.71 -1.07
N GLU A 317 11.88 -23.68 -0.44
CA GLU A 317 12.81 -23.39 0.66
C GLU A 317 14.03 -22.55 0.20
N PRO A 318 14.74 -22.91 -0.88
CA PRO A 318 15.76 -22.04 -1.46
C PRO A 318 15.25 -20.64 -1.87
N ASN A 319 14.02 -20.54 -2.38
CA ASN A 319 13.43 -19.27 -2.77
C ASN A 319 13.15 -18.38 -1.56
N LEU A 320 12.62 -18.95 -0.47
CA LEU A 320 12.42 -18.23 0.80
C LEU A 320 13.75 -17.83 1.45
N ASP A 321 14.77 -18.69 1.43
CA ASP A 321 16.11 -18.36 1.93
C ASP A 321 16.72 -17.18 1.14
N PHE A 322 16.52 -17.16 -0.17
CA PHE A 322 16.97 -16.06 -1.01
C PHE A 322 16.18 -14.78 -0.75
N LEU A 323 14.85 -14.86 -0.60
CA LEU A 323 14.01 -13.72 -0.27
C LEU A 323 14.48 -13.07 1.04
N GLU A 324 14.63 -13.87 2.10
CA GLU A 324 15.11 -13.37 3.39
C GLU A 324 16.49 -12.70 3.25
N HIS A 325 17.44 -13.38 2.60
CA HIS A 325 18.78 -12.82 2.37
C HIS A 325 18.76 -11.51 1.59
N ALA A 326 17.95 -11.43 0.53
CA ALA A 326 17.90 -10.28 -0.36
C ALA A 326 17.41 -9.00 0.32
N PHE A 327 16.62 -9.12 1.39
CA PHE A 327 16.28 -7.99 2.25
C PHE A 327 17.26 -7.82 3.41
N ASP A 328 17.56 -8.91 4.14
CA ASP A 328 18.40 -8.88 5.35
C ASP A 328 19.79 -8.30 5.08
N THR A 329 20.31 -8.47 3.87
CA THR A 329 21.63 -7.97 3.52
C THR A 329 21.76 -6.45 3.58
N TRP A 330 20.65 -5.72 3.55
CA TRP A 330 20.62 -4.25 3.64
C TRP A 330 20.31 -3.74 5.05
N VAL A 331 19.86 -4.61 5.95
CA VAL A 331 19.51 -4.24 7.32
C VAL A 331 20.78 -3.78 8.07
N GLY A 332 20.70 -2.59 8.68
CA GLY A 332 21.81 -1.99 9.42
C GLY A 332 22.92 -1.39 8.56
N VAL A 333 22.74 -1.31 7.23
CA VAL A 333 23.65 -0.57 6.35
C VAL A 333 23.28 0.91 6.40
N GLU A 334 24.21 1.75 6.88
CA GLU A 334 23.96 3.21 7.02
C GLU A 334 23.85 3.91 5.66
N ASP A 335 24.69 3.54 4.70
CA ASP A 335 24.69 4.10 3.35
C ASP A 335 24.82 2.99 2.30
N ILE A 336 23.67 2.57 1.76
CA ILE A 336 23.61 1.59 0.67
C ILE A 336 24.27 2.15 -0.60
N GLY A 337 24.17 3.46 -0.84
CA GLY A 337 24.83 4.12 -1.96
C GLY A 337 26.35 3.95 -1.90
N ALA A 338 26.95 4.09 -0.72
CA ALA A 338 28.38 3.86 -0.51
C ALA A 338 28.80 2.41 -0.81
N VAL A 339 27.95 1.42 -0.52
CA VAL A 339 28.22 0.01 -0.88
C VAL A 339 28.37 -0.11 -2.40
N PHE A 340 27.44 0.45 -3.18
CA PHE A 340 27.53 0.40 -4.63
C PHE A 340 28.68 1.26 -5.16
N ALA A 341 28.91 2.45 -4.61
CA ALA A 341 30.00 3.35 -5.00
C ALA A 341 31.39 2.81 -4.63
N SER A 342 31.49 1.78 -3.79
CA SER A 342 32.74 1.07 -3.52
C SER A 342 33.14 0.14 -4.67
N VAL A 343 32.17 -0.31 -5.48
CA VAL A 343 32.38 -1.26 -6.58
C VAL A 343 32.21 -0.60 -7.94
N PHE A 344 31.21 0.28 -8.09
CA PHE A 344 30.81 0.86 -9.36
C PHE A 344 31.15 2.33 -9.45
N THR A 345 31.26 2.82 -10.69
CA THR A 345 31.37 4.23 -11.00
C THR A 345 30.54 4.57 -12.24
N GLU A 346 30.14 5.83 -12.36
CA GLU A 346 29.49 6.33 -13.57
C GLU A 346 30.50 6.42 -14.71
N SER A 347 30.06 6.09 -15.93
CA SER A 347 30.95 6.04 -17.09
C SER A 347 31.63 7.38 -17.42
N ASP A 348 30.97 8.50 -17.18
CA ASP A 348 31.54 9.84 -17.39
C ASP A 348 32.66 10.17 -16.40
N ASN A 349 32.63 9.59 -15.20
CA ASN A 349 33.64 9.79 -14.15
C ASN A 349 34.81 8.80 -14.24
N ALA A 350 34.61 7.64 -14.86
CA ALA A 350 35.62 6.59 -15.00
C ALA A 350 36.87 7.03 -15.79
N TYR A 351 36.75 8.01 -16.69
CA TYR A 351 37.87 8.53 -17.48
C TYR A 351 38.76 9.52 -16.74
N MET A 352 38.23 10.16 -15.69
CA MET A 352 38.88 11.25 -14.95
C MET A 352 39.38 10.81 -13.57
N ALA A 353 38.86 9.70 -13.03
CA ALA A 353 39.21 9.21 -11.71
C ALA A 353 40.52 8.38 -11.71
N ALA A 354 41.35 8.61 -10.70
CA ALA A 354 42.58 7.84 -10.44
C ALA A 354 42.31 6.43 -9.86
N ASP A 355 41.06 6.11 -9.50
CA ASP A 355 40.63 4.83 -8.94
C ASP A 355 40.35 3.80 -10.03
N GLN A 356 41.39 3.09 -10.47
CA GLN A 356 41.31 2.01 -11.46
C GLN A 356 40.63 0.72 -10.95
N GLU A 357 40.18 0.72 -9.70
CA GLU A 357 39.57 -0.45 -9.05
C GLU A 357 38.04 -0.52 -9.24
N LYS A 358 37.37 0.60 -9.53
CA LYS A 358 35.90 0.65 -9.69
C LYS A 358 35.48 0.32 -11.12
N ILE A 359 34.37 -0.39 -11.26
CA ILE A 359 33.82 -0.83 -12.55
C ILE A 359 32.85 0.22 -13.10
N PRO A 360 33.08 0.78 -14.30
CA PRO A 360 32.12 1.66 -14.96
C PRO A 360 30.88 0.89 -15.40
N LEU A 361 29.70 1.42 -15.05
CA LEU A 361 28.43 0.99 -15.64
C LEU A 361 28.04 2.00 -16.73
N PHE A 362 28.05 1.56 -18.00
CA PHE A 362 27.90 2.48 -19.14
C PHE A 362 26.47 2.87 -19.47
N ASP A 363 25.53 1.95 -19.24
CA ASP A 363 24.12 2.14 -19.63
C ASP A 363 23.19 2.32 -18.41
N THR A 364 23.78 2.52 -17.23
CA THR A 364 23.08 2.73 -15.95
C THR A 364 23.19 4.19 -15.54
N THR A 365 22.05 4.81 -15.20
CA THR A 365 21.99 6.21 -14.75
C THR A 365 22.16 6.39 -13.24
N ASP A 366 22.02 5.31 -12.46
CA ASP A 366 22.13 5.31 -11.01
C ASP A 366 22.89 4.06 -10.59
N ILE A 367 24.12 4.24 -10.09
CA ILE A 367 24.97 3.13 -9.65
C ILE A 367 24.44 2.43 -8.39
N ASN A 368 23.57 3.08 -7.61
CA ASN A 368 22.86 2.43 -6.52
C ASN A 368 21.74 1.56 -7.09
N LEU A 369 22.11 0.36 -7.53
CA LEU A 369 21.19 -0.55 -8.22
C LEU A 369 20.02 -1.00 -7.32
N PHE A 370 20.19 -1.02 -5.99
CA PHE A 370 19.09 -1.28 -5.07
C PHE A 370 18.06 -0.14 -5.10
N ALA A 371 18.51 1.11 -4.90
CA ALA A 371 17.63 2.28 -4.98
C ALA A 371 16.97 2.42 -6.36
N ALA A 372 17.72 2.15 -7.43
CA ALA A 372 17.21 2.10 -8.78
C ALA A 372 16.12 1.03 -8.98
N CYS A 373 16.30 -0.16 -8.40
CA CYS A 373 15.33 -1.25 -8.48
C CYS A 373 14.02 -0.88 -7.77
N ILE A 374 14.10 -0.47 -6.50
CA ILE A 374 12.92 -0.14 -5.71
C ILE A 374 12.16 1.10 -6.23
N ARG A 375 12.76 1.92 -7.11
CA ARG A 375 12.09 3.05 -7.77
C ARG A 375 11.52 2.71 -9.15
N ARG A 376 12.15 1.83 -9.92
CA ARG A 376 11.89 1.66 -11.37
C ARG A 376 11.52 0.25 -11.81
N TYR A 377 11.67 -0.77 -10.97
CA TYR A 377 11.36 -2.15 -11.36
C TYR A 377 9.89 -2.29 -11.77
N GLY A 378 9.62 -3.17 -12.75
CA GLY A 378 8.27 -3.36 -13.32
C GLY A 378 7.77 -2.21 -14.21
N MET A 379 8.31 -0.99 -14.07
CA MET A 379 7.89 0.17 -14.86
C MET A 379 8.37 0.09 -16.31
N LYS A 380 7.51 0.48 -17.26
CA LYS A 380 7.82 0.52 -18.70
C LYS A 380 7.59 1.91 -19.26
N ARG A 381 8.47 2.36 -20.16
CA ARG A 381 8.28 3.56 -21.00
C ARG A 381 8.15 3.11 -22.46
N GLY A 382 6.92 3.02 -22.94
CA GLY A 382 6.63 2.36 -24.22
C GLY A 382 6.93 0.86 -24.14
N ARG A 383 7.83 0.37 -24.99
CA ARG A 383 8.26 -1.04 -24.98
C ARG A 383 9.46 -1.32 -24.07
N ASN A 384 10.12 -0.29 -23.55
CA ASN A 384 11.38 -0.43 -22.84
C ASN A 384 11.14 -0.51 -21.33
N ARG A 385 11.78 -1.47 -20.65
CA ARG A 385 11.83 -1.52 -19.18
C ARG A 385 12.63 -0.31 -18.67
N GLN A 386 12.15 0.34 -17.61
CA GLN A 386 12.88 1.44 -16.98
C GLN A 386 14.05 0.95 -16.12
N PHE A 387 13.92 -0.23 -15.52
CA PHE A 387 15.02 -0.99 -14.94
C PHE A 387 15.33 -2.16 -15.89
N SER A 388 16.49 -2.09 -16.54
CA SER A 388 16.91 -2.99 -17.60
C SER A 388 17.21 -4.39 -17.10
N LEU A 389 17.18 -5.38 -18.00
CA LEU A 389 17.61 -6.75 -17.68
C LEU A 389 19.10 -6.81 -17.31
N ALA A 390 19.93 -5.91 -17.85
CA ALA A 390 21.33 -5.78 -17.45
C ALA A 390 21.47 -5.31 -15.99
N GLU A 391 20.72 -4.27 -15.60
CA GLU A 391 20.65 -3.81 -14.20
C GLU A 391 20.16 -4.93 -13.26
N THR A 392 19.20 -5.76 -13.70
CA THR A 392 18.76 -6.96 -12.97
C THR A 392 19.91 -7.94 -12.71
N LEU A 393 20.71 -8.25 -13.72
CA LEU A 393 21.84 -9.17 -13.59
C LEU A 393 22.95 -8.59 -12.69
N PHE A 394 23.21 -7.28 -12.76
CA PHE A 394 24.17 -6.63 -11.86
C PHE A 394 23.70 -6.61 -10.40
N LEU A 395 22.43 -6.29 -10.14
CA LEU A 395 21.90 -6.32 -8.79
C LEU A 395 21.91 -7.75 -8.22
N LEU A 396 21.53 -8.75 -9.02
CA LEU A 396 21.65 -10.16 -8.65
C LEU A 396 23.10 -10.50 -8.27
N ALA A 397 24.08 -10.07 -9.07
CA ALA A 397 25.49 -10.34 -8.80
C ALA A 397 25.95 -9.76 -7.45
N VAL A 398 25.50 -8.55 -7.11
CA VAL A 398 25.75 -7.94 -5.79
C VAL A 398 25.08 -8.75 -4.68
N LEU A 399 23.83 -9.16 -4.84
CA LEU A 399 23.12 -9.96 -3.84
C LEU A 399 23.81 -11.31 -3.59
N VAL A 400 24.27 -11.99 -4.65
CA VAL A 400 25.03 -13.24 -4.57
C VAL A 400 26.36 -13.01 -3.86
N HIS A 401 27.11 -11.96 -4.21
CA HIS A 401 28.36 -11.65 -3.53
C HIS A 401 28.14 -11.39 -2.04
N ARG A 402 27.11 -10.61 -1.68
CA ARG A 402 26.78 -10.33 -0.28
C ARG A 402 26.33 -11.58 0.48
N GLN A 403 25.72 -12.56 -0.21
CA GLN A 403 25.32 -13.84 0.39
C GLN A 403 26.49 -14.74 0.72
N TYR A 404 27.44 -14.86 -0.20
CA TYR A 404 28.51 -15.85 -0.12
C TYR A 404 29.89 -15.26 0.18
N GLN A 405 29.99 -13.93 0.35
CA GLN A 405 31.23 -13.19 0.60
C GLN A 405 32.34 -13.57 -0.36
N THR A 406 32.01 -13.58 -1.66
CA THR A 406 32.88 -14.17 -2.68
C THR A 406 34.16 -13.37 -2.88
N GLU A 407 35.29 -14.07 -2.99
CA GLU A 407 36.58 -13.47 -3.30
C GLU A 407 36.63 -12.92 -4.73
N ASP A 408 37.51 -11.94 -4.98
CA ASP A 408 37.74 -11.33 -6.29
C ASP A 408 36.46 -10.78 -6.96
N PHE A 409 35.49 -10.29 -6.17
CA PHE A 409 34.21 -9.79 -6.69
C PHE A 409 34.37 -8.73 -7.78
N ALA A 410 35.29 -7.77 -7.59
CA ALA A 410 35.57 -6.72 -8.58
C ALA A 410 36.00 -7.29 -9.95
N LYS A 411 36.81 -8.36 -9.96
CA LYS A 411 37.19 -9.03 -11.21
C LYS A 411 35.99 -9.73 -11.86
N ARG A 412 35.19 -10.44 -11.05
CA ARG A 412 34.04 -11.21 -11.54
C ARG A 412 32.91 -10.32 -12.07
N ILE A 413 32.65 -9.20 -11.41
CA ILE A 413 31.65 -8.23 -11.87
C ILE A 413 32.14 -7.48 -13.12
N ARG A 414 33.46 -7.24 -13.29
CA ARG A 414 34.03 -6.72 -14.53
C ARG A 414 33.84 -7.70 -15.70
N VAL A 415 34.08 -8.99 -15.48
CA VAL A 415 33.77 -10.05 -16.46
C VAL A 415 32.28 -10.03 -16.80
N LEU A 416 31.40 -9.96 -15.80
CA LEU A 416 29.95 -9.89 -16.05
C LEU A 416 29.59 -8.67 -16.92
N ARG A 417 30.12 -7.50 -16.59
CA ARG A 417 29.92 -6.25 -17.33
C ARG A 417 30.34 -6.41 -18.79
N ASN A 418 31.51 -6.97 -19.06
CA ASN A 418 31.98 -7.23 -20.43
C ASN A 418 31.07 -8.21 -21.20
N LEU A 419 30.52 -9.20 -20.51
CA LEU A 419 29.62 -10.19 -21.11
C LEU A 419 28.27 -9.58 -21.50
N ILE A 420 27.76 -8.58 -20.76
CA ILE A 420 26.40 -8.04 -20.94
C ILE A 420 26.33 -6.69 -21.67
N ASP A 421 27.38 -5.85 -21.61
CA ASP A 421 27.36 -4.54 -22.26
C ASP A 421 27.30 -4.64 -23.79
N LEU A 422 26.52 -3.76 -24.44
CA LEU A 422 26.27 -3.81 -25.89
C LEU A 422 25.80 -5.21 -26.37
N ALA A 423 25.08 -5.92 -25.51
CA ALA A 423 24.54 -7.25 -25.78
C ALA A 423 23.01 -7.20 -25.87
N ASP A 424 22.45 -6.13 -26.46
CA ASP A 424 21.00 -5.87 -26.53
C ASP A 424 20.20 -7.05 -27.13
N ASP A 425 20.78 -7.75 -28.12
CA ASP A 425 20.16 -8.94 -28.73
C ASP A 425 20.29 -10.22 -27.86
N GLU A 426 21.21 -10.21 -26.89
CA GLU A 426 21.60 -11.37 -26.08
C GLU A 426 20.97 -11.33 -24.68
N VAL A 427 20.84 -10.14 -24.07
CA VAL A 427 20.20 -9.91 -22.77
C VAL A 427 18.72 -9.62 -22.98
N ARG A 428 17.95 -10.70 -23.11
CA ARG A 428 16.50 -10.68 -23.36
C ARG A 428 15.78 -11.69 -22.50
N GLU A 429 14.49 -11.44 -22.23
CA GLU A 429 13.67 -12.26 -21.32
C GLU A 429 13.77 -13.76 -21.61
N ALA A 430 13.77 -14.16 -22.88
CA ALA A 430 13.87 -15.57 -23.30
C ALA A 430 15.18 -16.29 -22.90
N ARG A 431 16.22 -15.57 -22.47
CA ARG A 431 17.50 -16.13 -22.02
C ARG A 431 17.75 -15.91 -20.52
N MET A 432 16.83 -15.26 -19.81
CA MET A 432 17.06 -14.86 -18.42
C MET A 432 17.25 -16.04 -17.48
N THR A 433 16.60 -17.18 -17.71
CA THR A 433 16.86 -18.43 -16.96
C THR A 433 18.34 -18.82 -17.02
N ASP A 434 18.92 -18.92 -18.22
CA ASP A 434 20.32 -19.29 -18.37
C ASP A 434 21.26 -18.19 -17.86
N LEU A 435 20.92 -16.92 -18.09
CA LEU A 435 21.72 -15.76 -17.66
C LEU A 435 21.77 -15.64 -16.13
N VAL A 436 20.65 -15.79 -15.43
CA VAL A 436 20.57 -15.73 -13.96
C VAL A 436 21.43 -16.84 -13.34
N LEU A 437 21.29 -18.07 -13.83
CA LEU A 437 22.11 -19.19 -13.38
C LEU A 437 23.60 -19.00 -13.72
N GLY A 438 23.89 -18.42 -14.89
CA GLY A 438 25.25 -18.06 -15.30
C GLY A 438 25.88 -16.99 -14.41
N VAL A 439 25.14 -15.93 -14.04
CA VAL A 439 25.60 -14.90 -13.10
C VAL A 439 25.94 -15.51 -11.76
N GLU A 440 25.06 -16.35 -11.21
CA GLU A 440 25.35 -17.01 -9.93
C GLU A 440 26.61 -17.85 -9.99
N LEU A 441 26.77 -18.65 -11.05
CA LEU A 441 27.95 -19.47 -11.25
C LEU A 441 29.20 -18.59 -11.33
N LEU A 442 29.18 -17.53 -12.13
CA LEU A 442 30.29 -16.59 -12.27
C LEU A 442 30.68 -15.96 -10.93
N ILE A 443 29.71 -15.40 -10.19
CA ILE A 443 29.98 -14.69 -8.94
C ILE A 443 30.43 -15.66 -7.84
N LYS A 444 29.90 -16.89 -7.80
CA LYS A 444 30.34 -17.96 -6.88
C LYS A 444 31.71 -18.55 -7.23
N GLY A 445 32.27 -18.23 -8.40
CA GLY A 445 33.63 -18.63 -8.80
C GLY A 445 33.67 -19.90 -9.62
N GLY A 446 32.55 -20.22 -10.25
CA GLY A 446 32.48 -21.27 -11.24
C GLY A 446 33.32 -20.94 -12.48
N PRO A 447 33.73 -21.98 -13.21
CA PRO A 447 34.56 -21.84 -14.39
C PRO A 447 33.80 -21.19 -15.55
N LEU A 448 34.47 -20.33 -16.33
CA LEU A 448 33.85 -19.60 -17.45
C LEU A 448 33.31 -20.53 -18.53
N GLU A 449 33.90 -21.72 -18.70
CA GLU A 449 33.49 -22.74 -19.68
C GLU A 449 32.07 -23.27 -19.43
N GLN A 450 31.58 -23.15 -18.19
CA GLN A 450 30.27 -23.64 -17.78
C GLN A 450 29.18 -22.57 -17.84
N LEU A 451 29.53 -21.32 -18.18
CA LEU A 451 28.57 -20.24 -18.31
C LEU A 451 27.63 -20.48 -19.49
N ARG A 452 26.33 -20.54 -19.18
CA ARG A 452 25.24 -20.63 -20.15
C ARG A 452 24.60 -19.26 -20.31
N GLY A 453 23.85 -19.06 -21.39
CA GLY A 453 23.11 -17.80 -21.61
C GLY A 453 23.94 -16.63 -22.15
N PHE A 454 25.26 -16.64 -22.00
CA PHE A 454 26.15 -15.62 -22.61
C PHE A 454 26.59 -16.01 -24.03
N ASN A 455 27.12 -15.06 -24.78
CA ASN A 455 27.67 -15.33 -26.10
C ASN A 455 29.02 -16.10 -25.99
N PRO A 456 29.15 -17.27 -26.65
CA PRO A 456 30.37 -18.09 -26.57
C PRO A 456 31.64 -17.41 -27.08
N ASP A 457 31.54 -16.44 -28.01
CA ASP A 457 32.70 -15.65 -28.46
C ASP A 457 33.17 -14.72 -27.34
N ARG A 458 32.25 -14.09 -26.61
CA ARG A 458 32.59 -13.20 -25.49
C ARG A 458 33.17 -13.98 -24.32
N VAL A 459 32.59 -15.14 -24.00
CA VAL A 459 33.14 -16.03 -22.96
C VAL A 459 34.58 -16.45 -23.31
N ARG A 460 34.86 -16.74 -24.59
CA ARG A 460 36.23 -17.06 -25.04
C ARG A 460 37.19 -15.88 -24.95
N ASP A 461 36.74 -14.67 -25.26
CA ASP A 461 37.55 -13.45 -25.07
C ASP A 461 37.90 -13.27 -23.58
N GLU A 462 36.92 -13.42 -22.68
CA GLU A 462 37.15 -13.36 -21.23
C GLU A 462 38.10 -14.46 -20.73
N GLN A 463 37.98 -15.69 -21.24
CA GLN A 463 38.93 -16.77 -20.95
C GLN A 463 40.35 -16.45 -21.40
N ALA A 464 40.52 -15.90 -22.60
CA ALA A 464 41.83 -15.54 -23.13
C ALA A 464 42.50 -14.45 -22.27
N LYS A 465 41.70 -13.52 -21.72
CA LYS A 465 42.20 -12.46 -20.83
C LYS A 465 42.73 -12.99 -19.50
N GLN A 466 42.20 -14.11 -19.00
CA GLN A 466 42.67 -14.72 -17.75
C GLN A 466 44.16 -15.09 -17.78
N ALA A 467 44.73 -15.35 -18.97
CA ALA A 467 46.15 -15.63 -19.15
C ALA A 467 47.06 -14.44 -18.77
N PHE A 468 46.52 -13.23 -18.69
CA PHE A 468 47.26 -12.00 -18.37
C PHE A 468 47.06 -11.55 -16.91
N TYR A 469 46.26 -12.26 -16.11
CA TYR A 469 46.05 -11.92 -14.69
C TYR A 469 47.34 -12.08 -13.88
N GLY A 470 47.60 -11.11 -13.00
CA GLY A 470 48.83 -11.00 -12.21
C GLY A 470 50.05 -10.49 -12.99
N THR A 471 49.87 -10.03 -14.24
CA THR A 471 50.94 -9.46 -15.07
C THR A 471 50.78 -7.95 -15.21
N ASP A 472 51.86 -7.24 -15.59
CA ASP A 472 51.81 -5.80 -15.89
C ASP A 472 50.80 -5.43 -17.01
N VAL A 473 50.42 -6.42 -17.84
CA VAL A 473 49.47 -6.26 -18.95
C VAL A 473 48.02 -6.21 -18.45
N GLU A 474 47.72 -6.78 -17.27
CA GLU A 474 46.37 -6.81 -16.70
C GLU A 474 45.77 -5.40 -16.58
N ILE A 475 46.54 -4.47 -16.00
CA ILE A 475 46.11 -3.08 -15.80
C ILE A 475 45.81 -2.39 -17.14
N VAL A 476 46.60 -2.70 -18.18
CA VAL A 476 46.40 -2.14 -19.53
C VAL A 476 45.11 -2.68 -20.14
N ILE A 477 44.85 -3.98 -20.01
CA ILE A 477 43.61 -4.61 -20.47
C ILE A 477 42.41 -3.98 -19.76
N GLN A 478 42.43 -3.90 -18.43
CA GLN A 478 41.34 -3.31 -17.65
C GLN A 478 41.02 -1.87 -18.07
N ARG A 479 42.04 -1.04 -18.32
CA ARG A 479 41.84 0.32 -18.85
C ARG A 479 41.20 0.36 -20.22
N LEU A 480 41.56 -0.58 -21.10
CA LEU A 480 40.92 -0.70 -22.42
C LEU A 480 39.47 -1.15 -22.28
N GLU A 481 39.19 -2.07 -21.36
CA GLU A 481 37.83 -2.54 -21.10
C GLU A 481 36.93 -1.43 -20.57
N ASP A 482 37.47 -0.59 -19.69
CA ASP A 482 36.77 0.54 -19.08
C ASP A 482 36.59 1.71 -20.09
N HIS A 483 37.09 1.59 -21.32
CA HIS A 483 36.92 2.60 -22.38
C HIS A 483 35.50 2.65 -22.95
N PRO A 484 34.84 3.82 -23.12
CA PRO A 484 33.41 3.91 -23.40
C PRO A 484 33.06 3.51 -24.83
N LEU A 485 34.06 3.48 -25.72
CA LEU A 485 33.97 2.94 -27.08
C LEU A 485 34.28 1.44 -27.18
N LEU A 486 35.09 0.88 -26.26
CA LEU A 486 35.49 -0.52 -26.32
C LEU A 486 34.58 -1.40 -25.45
N ARG A 487 34.21 -0.92 -24.26
CA ARG A 487 33.26 -1.53 -23.31
C ARG A 487 33.49 -3.03 -23.16
N GLY A 488 34.72 -3.40 -22.76
CA GLY A 488 35.09 -4.80 -22.56
C GLY A 488 35.61 -5.53 -23.79
N ARG A 489 35.56 -4.93 -25.00
CA ARG A 489 36.01 -5.60 -26.23
C ARG A 489 37.50 -5.40 -26.48
N SER A 490 38.26 -6.50 -26.48
CA SER A 490 39.61 -6.60 -27.05
C SER A 490 39.56 -6.95 -28.54
N GLY A 491 38.82 -6.16 -29.34
CA GLY A 491 38.56 -6.51 -30.74
C GLY A 491 39.47 -5.81 -31.75
N THR A 492 40.61 -6.42 -32.10
CA THR A 492 40.94 -6.53 -33.53
C THR A 492 39.83 -7.33 -34.20
N ARG A 493 38.83 -6.63 -34.76
CA ARG A 493 37.93 -7.24 -35.75
C ARG A 493 38.81 -7.68 -36.94
N THR A 494 39.04 -8.96 -37.11
CA THR A 494 39.26 -9.49 -38.46
C THR A 494 37.98 -9.19 -39.24
N ALA A 495 38.09 -8.23 -40.15
CA ALA A 495 37.03 -7.84 -41.05
C ALA A 495 36.54 -9.06 -41.84
N SER A 496 35.34 -9.55 -41.52
CA SER A 496 34.53 -10.36 -42.43
C SER A 496 33.49 -9.48 -43.14
N CYS A 497 33.87 -8.26 -43.54
CA CYS A 497 33.20 -7.52 -44.59
C CYS A 497 33.98 -7.74 -45.89
N ALA A 498 33.78 -8.90 -46.52
CA ALA A 498 33.96 -9.11 -47.96
C ALA A 498 33.45 -10.52 -48.34
N ARG A 499 32.14 -10.63 -48.57
CA ARG A 499 31.56 -11.29 -49.76
C ARG A 499 30.06 -11.08 -49.82
#